data_AF-A0A1Y6F493-F1
#
_entry.id   AF-A0A1Y6F493-F1
#
_cell.length_a   1.000
_cell.length_b   1.000
_cell.length_c   1.000
_cell.angle_alpha   90.00
_cell.angle_beta   90.00
_cell.angle_gamma   90.00
#
_symmetry.space_group_name_H-M   'P 1'
#
loop_
_entity.id
_entity.type
_entity.pdbx_description
1 polymer ?
#
loop_
_entity_poly.entity_id
_entity_poly.type
_entity_poly.pdbx_seq_one_letter_code
_entity_poly.pdbx_strand_id
1 'polypeptide(L)'
;MHPKAPSSRALGVRRKLYRNRQVTYRVADIVIDGSGNILKRPLTERLICFGDPVERLWGRFDEPRHWGDGEPEPYGCAMCPVAMFCGQVVHNRIESSADLRSLYFEWETATATMALEDRHRHPSWSAFVVRCEEGTWHDENDRMLQEKEDAKTASRLAKATQNATARRRHKRKPRAVPKRIQTAIQDYRDARRSELLAERAGLKPPLWLRNRSEERCVLIADAWWARELLEWGNRKASANEVRKFLVAEGRMEDGLPGSLTKRVNDALNCADRLTAEGKWPFFDPKPDPLPRGLTGKTGLHPSVVHTLLEDS
;
A
#
# COMPACT_ATOMS: atom_id res chain seq x y z
N MET A 1 11.81 20.42 33.73
CA MET A 1 11.80 19.55 32.53
C MET A 1 11.85 18.12 33.02
N HIS A 2 10.85 17.28 32.69
CA HIS A 2 10.92 15.86 33.05
C HIS A 2 12.09 15.21 32.30
N PRO A 3 12.95 14.42 32.97
CA PRO A 3 13.98 13.67 32.28
C PRO A 3 13.29 12.73 31.29
N LYS A 4 13.57 12.89 29.99
CA LYS A 4 13.12 11.94 28.96
C LYS A 4 13.62 10.56 29.37
N ALA A 5 12.74 9.56 29.35
CA ALA A 5 13.15 8.18 29.54
C ALA A 5 14.30 7.85 28.57
N PRO A 6 15.36 7.17 29.03
CA PRO A 6 16.47 6.81 28.16
C PRO A 6 15.95 6.01 26.98
N SER A 7 16.44 6.33 25.78
CA SER A 7 15.97 5.69 24.56
C SER A 7 16.24 4.19 24.60
N SER A 8 15.49 3.43 23.78
CA SER A 8 15.75 2.00 23.64
C SER A 8 17.21 1.71 23.24
N ARG A 9 17.88 2.62 22.52
CA ARG A 9 19.28 2.48 22.11
C ARG A 9 20.23 2.72 23.29
N ALA A 10 19.97 3.75 24.11
CA ALA A 10 20.75 4.05 25.31
C ALA A 10 20.65 2.94 26.36
N LEU A 11 19.50 2.25 26.41
CA LEU A 11 19.28 1.05 27.22
C LEU A 11 19.91 -0.22 26.64
N GLY A 12 20.55 -0.15 25.48
CA GLY A 12 21.10 -1.32 24.79
C GLY A 12 20.03 -2.30 24.27
N VAL A 13 18.76 -1.85 24.15
CA VAL A 13 17.68 -2.68 23.62
C VAL A 13 17.93 -2.93 22.14
N ARG A 14 18.18 -4.19 21.85
CA ARG A 14 18.50 -4.68 20.51
C ARG A 14 17.28 -4.61 19.60
N ARG A 15 17.48 -4.18 18.34
CA ARG A 15 16.44 -4.14 17.29
C ARG A 15 16.88 -4.95 16.08
N LYS A 16 16.00 -5.84 15.61
CA LYS A 16 16.18 -6.56 14.34
C LYS A 16 16.07 -5.58 13.18
N LEU A 17 17.08 -5.55 12.34
CA LEU A 17 17.12 -4.67 11.16
C LEU A 17 17.45 -5.50 9.93
N TYR A 18 16.58 -5.42 8.94
CA TYR A 18 16.82 -6.08 7.67
C TYR A 18 17.81 -5.26 6.85
N ARG A 19 19.00 -5.79 6.57
CA ARG A 19 20.01 -5.18 5.68
C ARG A 19 19.99 -5.87 4.33
N ASN A 20 19.89 -5.12 3.23
CA ASN A 20 20.05 -5.70 1.89
C ASN A 20 21.54 -5.85 1.57
N ARG A 21 22.02 -7.09 1.41
CA ARG A 21 23.42 -7.39 1.12
C ARG A 21 23.79 -7.28 -0.37
N GLN A 22 22.83 -7.02 -1.26
CA GLN A 22 23.05 -6.86 -2.70
C GLN A 22 23.37 -5.41 -3.11
N VAL A 23 23.66 -4.55 -2.15
CA VAL A 23 23.92 -3.14 -2.39
C VAL A 23 25.43 -2.94 -2.62
N THR A 24 25.79 -2.38 -3.77
CA THR A 24 27.15 -1.95 -4.08
C THR A 24 27.20 -0.43 -4.18
N TYR A 25 28.08 0.19 -3.40
CA TYR A 25 28.36 1.62 -3.45
C TYR A 25 29.74 1.83 -4.07
N ARG A 26 29.91 2.94 -4.78
CA ARG A 26 31.21 3.45 -5.23
C ARG A 26 31.62 4.62 -4.34
N VAL A 27 32.92 4.90 -4.25
CA VAL A 27 33.45 6.00 -3.43
C VAL A 27 32.84 7.35 -3.79
N ALA A 28 32.56 7.59 -5.08
CA ALA A 28 31.93 8.83 -5.56
C ALA A 28 30.42 8.92 -5.29
N ASP A 29 29.78 7.86 -4.79
CA ASP A 29 28.33 7.84 -4.61
C ASP A 29 27.89 8.56 -3.33
N ILE A 30 28.83 8.86 -2.42
CA ILE A 30 28.55 9.49 -1.13
C ILE A 30 29.21 10.86 -1.06
N VAL A 31 28.37 11.85 -0.79
CA VAL A 31 28.80 13.22 -0.54
C VAL A 31 28.37 13.57 0.87
N ILE A 32 29.34 13.96 1.68
CA ILE A 32 29.13 14.42 3.04
C ILE A 32 29.76 15.79 3.23
N ASP A 33 29.24 16.54 4.20
CA ASP A 33 29.89 17.75 4.67
C ASP A 33 30.90 17.47 5.81
N GLY A 34 31.58 18.52 6.28
CA GLY A 34 32.52 18.44 7.40
C GLY A 34 31.88 18.20 8.77
N SER A 35 30.55 18.21 8.87
CA SER A 35 29.79 17.93 10.10
C SER A 35 29.16 16.53 10.10
N GLY A 36 29.35 15.76 9.03
CA GLY A 36 28.81 14.41 8.88
C GLY A 36 27.33 14.37 8.46
N ASN A 37 26.80 15.47 7.91
CA ASN A 37 25.54 15.43 7.16
C ASN A 37 25.76 14.74 5.82
N ILE A 38 24.76 13.98 5.37
CA ILE A 38 24.79 13.27 4.11
C ILE A 38 24.03 14.12 3.09
N LEU A 39 24.77 14.76 2.19
CA LEU A 39 24.23 15.54 1.07
C LEU A 39 23.75 14.62 -0.05
N LYS A 40 24.43 13.49 -0.25
CA LYS A 40 24.06 12.52 -1.27
C LYS A 40 24.52 11.13 -0.88
N ARG A 41 23.66 10.13 -1.10
CA ARG A 41 24.01 8.71 -1.15
C ARG A 41 23.01 7.94 -2.01
N PRO A 42 23.31 6.70 -2.44
CA PRO A 42 22.31 5.84 -3.08
C PRO A 42 21.15 5.54 -2.12
N LEU A 43 19.92 5.57 -2.67
CA LEU A 43 18.71 5.33 -1.89
C LEU A 43 18.61 3.84 -1.53
N THR A 44 18.87 3.52 -0.26
CA THR A 44 18.79 2.15 0.26
C THR A 44 17.78 2.04 1.38
N GLU A 45 16.57 1.61 1.02
CA GLU A 45 15.41 1.46 1.91
C GLU A 45 15.64 0.57 3.13
N ARG A 46 16.67 -0.28 3.07
CA ARG A 46 16.99 -1.30 4.08
C ARG A 46 18.23 -0.95 4.91
N LEU A 47 18.79 0.25 4.73
CA LEU A 47 19.99 0.71 5.45
C LEU A 47 19.72 2.02 6.18
N ILE A 48 18.67 2.04 6.99
CA ILE A 48 18.33 3.17 7.89
C ILE A 48 19.38 3.45 8.98
N CYS A 49 20.41 2.61 9.06
CA CYS A 49 21.53 2.74 9.99
C CYS A 49 22.77 3.40 9.35
N PHE A 50 22.69 3.82 8.09
CA PHE A 50 23.84 4.34 7.36
C PHE A 50 24.39 5.62 8.04
N GLY A 51 25.70 5.63 8.33
CA GLY A 51 26.37 6.76 8.99
C GLY A 51 26.06 6.95 10.48
N ASP A 52 25.33 6.04 11.13
CA ASP A 52 25.01 6.11 12.55
C ASP A 52 26.24 5.76 13.42
N PRO A 53 26.73 6.66 14.30
CA PRO A 53 27.92 6.40 15.13
C PRO A 53 27.72 5.31 16.18
N VAL A 54 26.48 5.03 16.56
CA VAL A 54 26.19 3.99 17.55
C VAL A 54 26.29 2.62 16.90
N GLU A 55 27.23 1.81 17.38
CA GLU A 55 27.44 0.46 16.88
C GLU A 55 26.16 -0.37 16.95
N ARG A 56 25.76 -0.94 15.80
CA ARG A 56 24.62 -1.85 15.73
C ARG A 56 25.11 -3.29 15.79
N LEU A 57 25.04 -3.83 17.01
CA LEU A 57 25.39 -5.20 17.41
C LEU A 57 24.31 -6.21 17.02
N TRP A 58 24.65 -7.51 17.06
CA TRP A 58 23.72 -8.63 16.86
C TRP A 58 22.48 -8.51 17.76
N GLY A 59 21.30 -8.54 17.15
CA GLY A 59 20.04 -8.64 17.85
C GLY A 59 19.83 -10.02 18.49
N ARG A 60 19.18 -10.07 19.67
CA ARG A 60 18.75 -11.33 20.32
C ARG A 60 17.79 -12.16 19.43
N PHE A 61 17.17 -11.50 18.44
CA PHE A 61 16.26 -12.08 17.45
C PHE A 61 16.80 -11.94 16.01
N ASP A 62 18.06 -11.50 15.85
CA ASP A 62 18.78 -11.71 14.60
C ASP A 62 19.10 -13.20 14.55
N GLU A 63 18.19 -13.95 13.94
CA GLU A 63 18.40 -15.37 13.73
C GLU A 63 19.60 -15.52 12.78
N PRO A 64 20.61 -16.30 13.16
CA PRO A 64 21.57 -16.77 12.19
C PRO A 64 20.77 -17.52 11.13
N ARG A 65 20.74 -17.01 9.89
CA ARG A 65 20.21 -17.83 8.79
C ARG A 65 21.24 -18.89 8.47
N HIS A 66 20.91 -20.13 8.75
CA HIS A 66 21.75 -21.27 8.39
C HIS A 66 21.56 -21.53 6.90
N TRP A 67 22.66 -21.59 6.15
CA TRP A 67 22.71 -22.18 4.82
C TRP A 67 23.91 -23.14 4.82
N GLY A 68 23.64 -24.43 5.05
CA GLY A 68 24.68 -25.45 5.18
C GLY A 68 25.35 -25.52 6.56
N ASP A 69 26.47 -26.26 6.63
CA ASP A 69 27.18 -26.64 7.86
C ASP A 69 28.18 -25.58 8.38
N GLY A 70 28.18 -24.37 7.81
CA GLY A 70 29.12 -23.31 8.17
C GLY A 70 28.73 -22.55 9.45
N GLU A 71 29.73 -22.02 10.16
CA GLU A 71 29.49 -21.08 11.24
C GLU A 71 28.72 -19.84 10.74
N PRO A 72 27.75 -19.33 11.51
CA PRO A 72 26.93 -18.23 11.07
C PRO A 72 27.75 -16.96 10.86
N GLU A 73 27.57 -16.32 9.70
CA GLU A 73 28.18 -15.02 9.45
C GLU A 73 27.59 -13.95 10.39
N PRO A 74 28.43 -13.04 10.92
CA PRO A 74 27.95 -12.01 11.82
C PRO A 74 26.91 -11.07 11.19
N TYR A 75 25.76 -10.95 11.85
CA TYR A 75 24.73 -9.95 11.53
C TYR A 75 25.01 -8.67 12.32
N GLY A 76 25.70 -7.72 11.69
CA GLY A 76 26.08 -6.45 12.31
C GLY A 76 26.72 -5.51 11.31
N CYS A 77 27.42 -4.48 11.79
CA CYS A 77 28.31 -3.69 10.94
C CYS A 77 29.43 -4.55 10.33
N ALA A 78 29.82 -5.64 11.02
CA ALA A 78 30.63 -6.71 10.47
C ALA A 78 29.95 -7.31 9.22
N MET A 79 30.69 -7.41 8.12
CA MET A 79 30.22 -7.92 6.81
C MET A 79 29.14 -7.08 6.10
N CYS A 80 28.87 -5.85 6.55
CA CYS A 80 28.00 -4.96 5.80
C CYS A 80 28.74 -4.47 4.54
N PRO A 81 28.18 -4.65 3.31
CA PRO A 81 28.90 -4.33 2.06
C PRO A 81 29.19 -2.84 1.88
N VAL A 82 28.54 -1.99 2.68
CA VAL A 82 28.75 -0.55 2.66
C VAL A 82 29.40 0.00 3.94
N ALA A 83 29.89 -0.87 4.84
CA ALA A 83 30.48 -0.48 6.12
C ALA A 83 31.63 0.54 5.94
N MET A 84 32.51 0.29 4.96
CA MET A 84 33.63 1.18 4.65
C MET A 84 33.17 2.61 4.33
N PHE A 85 31.99 2.77 3.73
CA PHE A 85 31.46 4.07 3.39
C PHE A 85 30.76 4.76 4.55
N CYS A 86 30.19 3.99 5.50
CA CYS A 86 29.69 4.55 6.75
C CYS A 86 30.81 5.16 7.59
N GLY A 87 32.02 4.57 7.56
CA GLY A 87 33.14 4.96 8.42
C GLY A 87 33.49 6.45 8.32
N GLN A 88 33.56 6.99 7.10
CA GLN A 88 33.85 8.41 6.92
C GLN A 88 32.75 9.32 7.47
N VAL A 89 31.49 8.94 7.29
CA VAL A 89 30.35 9.70 7.82
C VAL A 89 30.38 9.71 9.35
N VAL A 90 30.57 8.53 9.95
CA VAL A 90 30.66 8.35 11.39
C VAL A 90 31.81 9.17 11.97
N HIS A 91 32.97 9.13 11.34
CA HIS A 91 34.12 9.93 11.76
C HIS A 91 33.80 11.43 11.78
N ASN A 92 33.27 11.99 10.68
CA ASN A 92 32.90 13.40 10.62
C ASN A 92 31.84 13.77 11.66
N ARG A 93 30.88 12.87 11.94
CA ARG A 93 29.86 13.08 12.98
C ARG A 93 30.48 13.13 14.38
N ILE A 94 31.39 12.21 14.70
CA ILE A 94 32.09 12.19 15.99
C ILE A 94 32.97 13.45 16.14
N GLU A 95 33.75 13.80 15.11
CA GLU A 95 34.63 14.97 15.14
C GLU A 95 33.87 16.30 15.11
N SER A 96 32.59 16.33 14.69
CA SER A 96 31.78 17.55 14.67
C SER A 96 31.50 18.14 16.06
N SER A 97 31.71 17.38 17.14
CA SER A 97 31.45 17.80 18.51
C SER A 97 32.53 17.32 19.47
N ALA A 98 33.17 18.25 20.16
CA ALA A 98 34.22 17.94 21.14
C ALA A 98 33.71 17.04 22.28
N ASP A 99 32.49 17.28 22.77
CA ASP A 99 31.87 16.44 23.80
C ASP A 99 31.63 15.01 23.31
N LEU A 100 31.08 14.88 22.10
CA LEU A 100 30.79 13.57 21.50
C LEU A 100 32.07 12.79 21.27
N ARG A 101 33.11 13.46 20.76
CA ARG A 101 34.43 12.89 20.57
C ARG A 101 35.03 12.38 21.88
N SER A 102 34.97 13.18 22.95
CA SER A 102 35.45 12.76 24.27
C SER A 102 34.70 11.52 24.80
N LEU A 103 33.37 11.52 24.71
CA LEU A 103 32.54 10.39 25.14
C LEU A 103 32.80 9.13 24.30
N TYR A 104 33.01 9.28 22.99
CA TYR A 104 33.36 8.18 22.10
C TYR A 104 34.70 7.57 22.50
N PHE A 105 35.74 8.38 22.69
CA PHE A 105 37.07 7.89 23.08
C PHE A 105 37.07 7.23 24.46
N GLU A 106 36.35 7.79 25.43
CA GLU A 106 36.20 7.20 26.76
C GLU A 106 35.56 5.81 26.67
N TRP A 107 34.46 5.70 25.91
CA TRP A 107 33.78 4.42 25.70
C TRP A 107 34.62 3.42 24.90
N GLU A 108 35.25 3.86 23.82
CA GLU A 108 36.09 3.00 22.96
C GLU A 108 37.27 2.42 23.75
N THR A 109 37.97 3.28 24.52
CA THR A 109 39.11 2.86 25.35
C THR A 109 38.66 1.91 26.46
N ALA A 110 37.58 2.24 27.17
CA ALA A 110 37.08 1.43 28.28
C ALA A 110 36.56 0.05 27.83
N THR A 111 36.16 -0.08 26.57
CA THR A 111 35.58 -1.32 26.02
C THR A 111 36.52 -2.07 25.08
N ALA A 112 37.77 -1.63 24.94
CA ALA A 112 38.75 -2.18 23.98
C ALA A 112 39.03 -3.68 24.16
N THR A 113 38.94 -4.19 25.40
CA THR A 113 39.17 -5.62 25.73
C THR A 113 37.88 -6.42 25.83
N MET A 114 36.71 -5.79 25.67
CA MET A 114 35.42 -6.46 25.74
C MET A 114 35.04 -7.10 24.40
N ALA A 115 34.28 -8.19 24.46
CA ALA A 115 33.61 -8.71 23.28
C ALA A 115 32.66 -7.65 22.69
N LEU A 116 32.62 -7.55 21.36
CA LEU A 116 31.87 -6.53 20.63
C LEU A 116 30.39 -6.51 21.08
N GLU A 117 29.80 -7.69 21.29
CA GLU A 117 28.40 -7.86 21.68
C GLU A 117 28.08 -7.33 23.08
N ASP A 118 29.07 -7.13 23.95
CA ASP A 118 28.90 -6.75 25.35
C ASP A 118 29.29 -5.29 25.65
N ARG A 119 29.91 -4.58 24.70
CA ARG A 119 30.35 -3.18 24.86
C ARG A 119 29.23 -2.22 25.25
N HIS A 120 27.99 -2.52 24.87
CA HIS A 120 26.79 -1.74 25.23
C HIS A 120 26.42 -1.82 26.73
N ARG A 121 26.95 -2.79 27.47
CA ARG A 121 26.70 -2.92 28.92
C ARG A 121 27.59 -2.02 29.76
N HIS A 122 28.64 -1.45 29.18
CA HIS A 122 29.55 -0.58 29.90
C HIS A 122 28.84 0.74 30.28
N PRO A 123 29.05 1.30 31.49
CA PRO A 123 28.35 2.51 31.95
C PRO A 123 28.44 3.71 31.00
N SER A 124 29.60 3.90 30.34
CA SER A 124 29.81 5.00 29.40
C SER A 124 29.02 4.90 28.09
N TRP A 125 28.44 3.73 27.78
CA TRP A 125 27.60 3.54 26.58
C TRP A 125 26.41 4.51 26.54
N SER A 126 25.69 4.60 27.67
CA SER A 126 24.45 5.36 27.74
C SER A 126 24.68 6.85 27.43
N ALA A 127 25.73 7.44 28.01
CA ALA A 127 26.10 8.84 27.78
C ALA A 127 26.48 9.09 26.31
N PHE A 128 27.28 8.21 25.72
CA PHE A 128 27.65 8.30 24.30
C PHE A 128 26.43 8.23 23.37
N VAL A 129 25.51 7.28 23.60
CA VAL A 129 24.32 7.11 22.76
C VAL A 129 23.35 8.28 22.90
N VAL A 130 23.10 8.75 24.12
CA VAL A 130 22.25 9.93 24.34
C VAL A 130 22.82 11.13 23.59
N ARG A 131 24.14 11.34 23.65
CA ARG A 131 24.78 12.43 22.91
C ARG A 131 24.67 12.28 21.39
N CYS A 132 24.76 11.05 20.87
CA CYS A 132 24.48 10.78 19.45
C CYS A 132 23.05 11.13 19.07
N GLU A 133 22.06 10.87 19.93
CA GLU A 133 20.65 11.15 19.66
C GLU A 133 20.29 12.64 19.72
N GLU A 134 21.08 13.44 20.44
CA GLU A 134 21.00 14.90 20.42
C GLU A 134 21.62 15.51 19.15
N GLY A 135 22.37 14.72 18.37
CA GLY A 135 22.98 15.15 17.13
C GLY A 135 21.93 15.59 16.11
N THR A 136 22.12 16.75 15.51
CA THR A 136 21.22 17.30 14.47
C THR A 136 21.69 16.91 13.06
N TRP A 137 22.15 15.67 12.87
CA TRP A 137 22.63 15.23 11.57
C TRP A 137 21.48 14.94 10.62
N HIS A 138 21.65 15.36 9.37
CA HIS A 138 20.65 15.21 8.33
C HIS A 138 21.15 14.30 7.21
N ASP A 139 20.21 13.62 6.56
CA ASP A 139 20.40 12.88 5.33
C ASP A 139 19.30 13.31 4.35
N GLU A 140 19.70 13.88 3.20
CA GLU A 140 18.75 14.37 2.19
C GLU A 140 17.79 13.27 1.69
N ASN A 141 18.18 11.99 1.81
CA ASN A 141 17.33 10.87 1.43
C ASN A 141 16.27 10.52 2.48
N ASP A 142 16.38 10.96 3.73
CA ASP A 142 15.47 10.54 4.81
C ASP A 142 14.03 10.94 4.51
N ARG A 143 13.82 12.12 3.91
CA ARG A 143 12.48 12.54 3.47
C ARG A 143 11.89 11.58 2.44
N MET A 144 12.66 11.18 1.43
CA MET A 144 12.20 10.24 0.41
C MET A 144 11.94 8.84 0.97
N LEU A 145 12.75 8.40 1.95
CA LEU A 145 12.54 7.13 2.65
C LEU A 145 11.24 7.17 3.47
N GLN A 146 11.01 8.26 4.20
CA GLN A 146 9.80 8.46 5.00
C GLN A 146 8.54 8.46 4.13
N GLU A 147 8.54 9.21 3.02
CA GLU A 147 7.41 9.24 2.07
C GLU A 147 7.07 7.84 1.53
N LYS A 148 8.08 7.00 1.26
CA LYS A 148 7.88 5.61 0.82
C LYS A 148 7.29 4.73 1.91
N GLU A 149 7.75 4.86 3.16
CA GLU A 149 7.19 4.12 4.29
C GLU A 149 5.74 4.53 4.57
N ASP A 150 5.44 5.81 4.48
CA ASP A 150 4.09 6.36 4.63
C ASP A 150 3.17 5.85 3.52
N ALA A 151 3.62 5.86 2.27
CA ALA A 151 2.87 5.29 1.14
C ALA A 151 2.59 3.79 1.32
N LYS A 152 3.57 3.03 1.82
CA LYS A 152 3.41 1.61 2.13
C LYS A 152 2.41 1.38 3.26
N THR A 153 2.43 2.22 4.28
CA THR A 153 1.51 2.18 5.41
C THR A 153 0.08 2.53 4.97
N ALA A 154 -0.07 3.59 4.18
CA ALA A 154 -1.34 3.99 3.58
C ALA A 154 -1.93 2.87 2.69
N SER A 155 -1.10 2.23 1.86
CA SER A 155 -1.51 1.09 1.04
C SER A 155 -2.00 -0.09 1.89
N ARG A 156 -1.29 -0.42 2.99
CA ARG A 156 -1.71 -1.47 3.94
C ARG A 156 -3.03 -1.13 4.61
N LEU A 157 -3.22 0.12 5.04
CA LEU A 157 -4.46 0.61 5.65
C LEU A 157 -5.63 0.57 4.65
N ALA A 158 -5.41 0.99 3.41
CA ALA A 158 -6.41 0.90 2.33
C ALA A 158 -6.81 -0.55 2.06
N LYS A 159 -5.84 -1.48 2.03
CA LYS A 159 -6.13 -2.91 1.86
C LYS A 159 -6.89 -3.49 3.07
N ALA A 160 -6.52 -3.09 4.29
CA ALA A 160 -7.19 -3.53 5.51
C ALA A 160 -8.65 -3.06 5.56
N THR A 161 -8.91 -1.80 5.21
CA THR A 161 -10.27 -1.24 5.12
C THR A 161 -11.10 -1.93 4.05
N GLN A 162 -10.55 -2.19 2.86
CA GLN A 162 -11.22 -2.95 1.80
C GLN A 162 -11.57 -4.39 2.25
N ASN A 163 -10.66 -5.07 2.96
CA ASN A 163 -10.92 -6.40 3.49
C ASN A 163 -12.00 -6.40 4.58
N ALA A 164 -12.00 -5.38 5.45
CA ALA A 164 -13.00 -5.23 6.50
C ALA A 164 -14.41 -4.99 5.92
N THR A 165 -14.53 -4.14 4.89
CA THR A 165 -15.81 -3.89 4.21
C THR A 165 -16.31 -5.14 3.47
N ALA A 166 -15.42 -5.86 2.78
CA ALA A 166 -15.76 -7.13 2.13
C ALA A 166 -16.27 -8.19 3.13
N ARG A 167 -15.59 -8.34 4.29
CA ARG A 167 -16.02 -9.24 5.36
C ARG A 167 -17.39 -8.86 5.95
N ARG A 168 -17.65 -7.56 6.13
CA ARG A 168 -18.97 -7.07 6.59
C ARG A 168 -20.07 -7.38 5.56
N ARG A 169 -19.81 -7.20 4.26
CA ARG A 169 -20.76 -7.53 3.19
C ARG A 169 -21.08 -9.03 3.18
N HIS A 170 -20.09 -9.91 3.33
CA HIS A 170 -20.30 -11.37 3.35
C HIS A 170 -21.14 -11.86 4.54
N LYS A 171 -21.17 -11.13 5.66
CA LYS A 171 -21.98 -11.48 6.84
C LYS A 171 -23.45 -11.06 6.73
N ARG A 172 -23.84 -10.27 5.72
CA ARG A 172 -25.23 -9.84 5.54
C ARG A 172 -26.06 -11.00 5.00
N LYS A 173 -27.25 -11.21 5.56
CA LYS A 173 -28.20 -12.21 5.06
C LYS A 173 -28.73 -11.75 3.68
N PRO A 174 -28.88 -12.67 2.72
CA PRO A 174 -29.56 -12.38 1.47
C PRO A 174 -30.96 -11.82 1.75
N ARG A 175 -31.37 -10.81 0.98
CA ARG A 175 -32.70 -10.21 1.08
C ARG A 175 -33.35 -10.12 -0.29
N ALA A 176 -34.68 -10.08 -0.31
CA ALA A 176 -35.40 -9.72 -1.52
C ALA A 176 -35.15 -8.24 -1.84
N VAL A 177 -34.90 -7.94 -3.11
CA VAL A 177 -34.82 -6.55 -3.59
C VAL A 177 -36.24 -6.01 -3.73
N PRO A 178 -36.60 -4.85 -3.16
CA PRO A 178 -37.92 -4.25 -3.35
C PRO A 178 -38.26 -4.05 -4.84
N LYS A 179 -39.51 -4.29 -5.25
CA LYS A 179 -39.95 -4.19 -6.66
C LYS A 179 -39.62 -2.83 -7.28
N ARG A 180 -39.83 -1.73 -6.55
CA ARG A 180 -39.51 -0.37 -7.01
C ARG A 180 -38.03 -0.22 -7.39
N ILE A 181 -37.12 -0.79 -6.60
CA ILE A 181 -35.68 -0.79 -6.87
C ILE A 181 -35.36 -1.67 -8.08
N GLN A 182 -36.00 -2.84 -8.19
CA GLN A 182 -35.83 -3.70 -9.38
C GLN A 182 -36.26 -2.98 -10.66
N THR A 183 -37.40 -2.28 -10.64
CA THR A 183 -37.89 -1.49 -11.76
C THR A 183 -36.91 -0.37 -12.12
N ALA A 184 -36.44 0.41 -11.15
CA ALA A 184 -35.47 1.48 -11.40
C ALA A 184 -34.14 0.97 -12.00
N ILE A 185 -33.65 -0.19 -11.54
CA ILE A 185 -32.44 -0.83 -12.09
C ILE A 185 -32.72 -1.33 -13.52
N GLN A 186 -33.91 -1.88 -13.79
CA GLN A 186 -34.32 -2.34 -15.12
C GLN A 186 -34.47 -1.18 -16.11
N ASP A 187 -35.17 -0.10 -15.73
CA ASP A 187 -35.36 1.09 -16.56
C ASP A 187 -34.00 1.71 -16.94
N TYR A 188 -33.10 1.78 -15.96
CA TYR A 188 -31.75 2.24 -16.22
C TYR A 188 -31.01 1.34 -17.20
N ARG A 189 -31.04 0.02 -16.99
CA ARG A 189 -30.45 -0.95 -17.92
C ARG A 189 -30.97 -0.75 -19.33
N ASP A 190 -32.28 -0.53 -19.51
CA ASP A 190 -32.90 -0.40 -20.82
C ASP A 190 -32.53 0.91 -21.52
N ALA A 191 -32.49 2.03 -20.79
CA ALA A 191 -31.97 3.29 -21.30
C ALA A 191 -30.52 3.12 -21.79
N ARG A 192 -29.68 2.53 -20.95
CA ARG A 192 -28.25 2.35 -21.21
C ARG A 192 -27.93 1.37 -22.33
N ARG A 193 -28.71 0.30 -22.45
CA ARG A 193 -28.65 -0.60 -23.60
C ARG A 193 -28.97 0.16 -24.89
N SER A 194 -30.02 0.97 -24.87
CA SER A 194 -30.49 1.71 -26.05
C SER A 194 -29.45 2.71 -26.51
N GLU A 195 -28.82 3.44 -25.59
CA GLU A 195 -27.74 4.37 -25.90
C GLU A 195 -26.48 3.68 -26.43
N LEU A 196 -26.04 2.58 -25.81
CA LEU A 196 -24.88 1.81 -26.29
C LEU A 196 -25.09 1.28 -27.72
N LEU A 197 -26.30 0.84 -28.04
CA LEU A 197 -26.64 0.38 -29.38
C LEU A 197 -26.72 1.54 -30.38
N ALA A 198 -27.29 2.68 -29.98
CA ALA A 198 -27.35 3.88 -30.81
C ALA A 198 -25.94 4.44 -31.11
N GLU A 199 -25.05 4.49 -30.10
CA GLU A 199 -23.67 4.96 -30.28
C GLU A 199 -22.89 4.02 -31.21
N ARG A 200 -23.08 2.70 -31.05
CA ARG A 200 -22.50 1.71 -31.96
C ARG A 200 -22.97 1.91 -33.41
N ALA A 201 -24.25 2.20 -33.61
CA ALA A 201 -24.85 2.44 -34.93
C ALA A 201 -24.58 3.85 -35.49
N GLY A 202 -23.93 4.72 -34.72
CA GLY A 202 -23.63 6.10 -35.12
C GLY A 202 -22.63 6.22 -36.28
N LEU A 203 -22.42 7.45 -36.75
CA LEU A 203 -21.55 7.73 -37.90
C LEU A 203 -20.06 7.46 -37.63
N LYS A 204 -19.61 7.58 -36.37
CA LYS A 204 -18.21 7.38 -35.96
C LYS A 204 -18.11 6.74 -34.56
N PRO A 205 -18.50 5.46 -34.39
CA PRO A 205 -18.41 4.79 -33.10
C PRO A 205 -16.94 4.65 -32.66
N PRO A 206 -16.64 4.74 -31.35
CA PRO A 206 -15.32 4.43 -30.82
C PRO A 206 -14.83 3.06 -31.26
N LEU A 207 -13.53 2.91 -31.57
CA LEU A 207 -12.95 1.67 -32.10
C LEU A 207 -13.30 0.44 -31.24
N TRP A 208 -13.28 0.60 -29.91
CA TRP A 208 -13.57 -0.48 -28.96
C TRP A 208 -15.03 -0.96 -29.01
N LEU A 209 -15.96 -0.09 -29.41
CA LEU A 209 -17.40 -0.36 -29.53
C LEU A 209 -17.75 -0.86 -30.94
N ARG A 210 -17.13 -0.26 -31.97
CA ARG A 210 -17.26 -0.68 -33.39
C ARG A 210 -16.95 -2.17 -33.58
N ASN A 211 -15.92 -2.66 -32.91
CA ASN A 211 -15.45 -4.05 -33.03
C ASN A 211 -16.24 -5.06 -32.16
N ARG A 212 -17.33 -4.64 -31.50
CA ARG A 212 -18.17 -5.52 -30.68
C ARG A 212 -19.48 -5.86 -31.41
N SER A 213 -19.92 -7.10 -31.25
CA SER A 213 -21.27 -7.51 -31.66
C SER A 213 -22.33 -6.84 -30.78
N GLU A 214 -23.56 -6.77 -31.29
CA GLU A 214 -24.71 -6.24 -30.53
C GLU A 214 -24.95 -7.06 -29.26
N GLU A 215 -24.90 -8.38 -29.37
CA GLU A 215 -24.96 -9.30 -28.23
C GLU A 215 -23.96 -8.95 -27.13
N ARG A 216 -22.72 -8.61 -27.50
CA ARG A 216 -21.70 -8.19 -26.52
C ARG A 216 -21.98 -6.82 -25.92
N CYS A 217 -22.67 -5.93 -26.62
CA CYS A 217 -23.08 -4.63 -26.08
C CYS A 217 -24.24 -4.79 -25.11
N VAL A 218 -25.23 -5.61 -25.47
CA VAL A 218 -26.35 -5.99 -24.60
C VAL A 218 -25.86 -6.67 -23.34
N LEU A 219 -24.87 -7.57 -23.46
CA LEU A 219 -24.27 -8.25 -22.31
C LEU A 219 -23.60 -7.30 -21.31
N ILE A 220 -23.07 -6.15 -21.74
CA ILE A 220 -22.51 -5.15 -20.82
C ILE A 220 -23.61 -4.59 -19.91
N ALA A 221 -24.75 -4.21 -20.50
CA ALA A 221 -25.89 -3.69 -19.75
C ALA A 221 -26.52 -4.77 -18.85
N ASP A 222 -26.63 -6.01 -19.34
CA ASP A 222 -27.18 -7.13 -18.57
C ASP A 222 -26.27 -7.56 -17.42
N ALA A 223 -24.96 -7.63 -17.63
CA ALA A 223 -24.00 -7.96 -16.57
C ALA A 223 -24.01 -6.90 -15.46
N TRP A 224 -24.12 -5.62 -15.82
CA TRP A 224 -24.30 -4.52 -14.86
C TRP A 224 -25.60 -4.69 -14.05
N TRP A 225 -26.73 -4.89 -14.73
CA TRP A 225 -28.05 -5.08 -14.10
C TRP A 225 -28.07 -6.24 -13.11
N ALA A 226 -27.54 -7.39 -13.54
CA ALA A 226 -27.45 -8.58 -12.70
C ALA A 226 -26.54 -8.36 -11.49
N ARG A 227 -25.42 -7.63 -11.65
CA ARG A 227 -24.57 -7.26 -10.51
C ARG A 227 -25.33 -6.39 -9.51
N GLU A 228 -26.00 -5.33 -9.97
CA GLU A 228 -26.73 -4.42 -9.09
C GLU A 228 -27.82 -5.17 -8.29
N LEU A 229 -28.61 -6.03 -8.95
CA LEU A 229 -29.63 -6.84 -8.27
C LEU A 229 -29.01 -7.79 -7.23
N LEU A 230 -27.90 -8.45 -7.55
CA LEU A 230 -27.20 -9.32 -6.61
C LEU A 230 -26.66 -8.53 -5.42
N GLU A 231 -26.03 -7.38 -5.64
CA GLU A 231 -25.50 -6.54 -4.56
C GLU A 231 -26.62 -5.99 -3.65
N TRP A 232 -27.71 -5.50 -4.24
CA TRP A 232 -28.90 -5.07 -3.50
C TRP A 232 -29.52 -6.18 -2.66
N GLY A 233 -29.52 -7.39 -3.20
CA GLY A 233 -29.97 -8.60 -2.53
C GLY A 233 -29.00 -9.12 -1.46
N ASN A 234 -27.89 -8.42 -1.17
CA ASN A 234 -26.79 -8.89 -0.33
C ASN A 234 -26.23 -10.26 -0.77
N ARG A 235 -26.23 -10.54 -2.07
CA ARG A 235 -25.68 -11.76 -2.67
C ARG A 235 -24.30 -11.49 -3.24
N LYS A 236 -23.50 -12.54 -3.41
CA LYS A 236 -22.17 -12.44 -4.00
C LYS A 236 -22.31 -12.11 -5.49
N ALA A 237 -21.83 -10.94 -5.91
CA ALA A 237 -21.90 -10.48 -7.30
C ALA A 237 -20.61 -10.76 -8.10
N SER A 238 -20.00 -11.93 -7.91
CA SER A 238 -18.84 -12.34 -8.71
C SER A 238 -19.26 -12.70 -10.14
N ALA A 239 -18.36 -12.62 -11.13
CA ALA A 239 -18.66 -12.95 -12.53
C ALA A 239 -19.35 -14.32 -12.72
N ASN A 240 -18.98 -15.33 -11.92
CA ASN A 240 -19.64 -16.64 -11.95
C ASN A 240 -21.09 -16.61 -11.46
N GLU A 241 -21.38 -15.81 -10.43
CA GLU A 241 -22.74 -15.67 -9.87
C GLU A 241 -23.60 -14.78 -10.76
N VAL A 242 -23.02 -13.72 -11.35
CA VAL A 242 -23.67 -12.92 -12.38
C VAL A 242 -24.02 -13.79 -13.59
N ARG A 243 -23.10 -14.66 -14.06
CA ARG A 243 -23.39 -15.62 -15.14
C ARG A 243 -24.57 -16.52 -14.80
N LYS A 244 -24.56 -17.17 -13.63
CA LYS A 244 -25.66 -18.04 -13.19
C LYS A 244 -27.00 -17.28 -13.15
N PHE A 245 -26.97 -16.04 -12.66
CA PHE A 245 -28.16 -15.18 -12.61
C PHE A 245 -28.67 -14.85 -14.02
N LEU A 246 -27.80 -14.46 -14.95
CA LEU A 246 -28.18 -14.18 -16.33
C LEU A 246 -28.75 -15.39 -17.06
N VAL A 247 -28.20 -16.59 -16.83
CA VAL A 247 -28.72 -17.85 -17.40
C VAL A 247 -30.10 -18.16 -16.82
N ALA A 248 -30.29 -18.01 -15.50
CA ALA A 248 -31.59 -18.24 -14.85
C ALA A 248 -32.67 -17.28 -15.35
N GLU A 249 -32.30 -16.05 -15.68
CA GLU A 249 -33.19 -15.01 -16.23
C GLU A 249 -33.37 -15.13 -17.76
N GLY A 250 -32.80 -16.14 -18.41
CA GLY A 250 -32.93 -16.37 -19.85
C GLY A 250 -32.23 -15.32 -20.73
N ARG A 251 -31.28 -14.56 -20.17
CA ARG A 251 -30.55 -13.48 -20.85
C ARG A 251 -29.17 -13.90 -21.38
N MET A 252 -28.81 -15.16 -21.16
CA MET A 252 -27.58 -15.77 -21.66
C MET A 252 -27.86 -17.25 -21.91
N GLU A 253 -27.46 -17.75 -23.08
CA GLU A 253 -27.55 -19.18 -23.40
C GLU A 253 -26.60 -20.00 -22.54
N ASP A 254 -27.01 -21.23 -22.25
CA ASP A 254 -26.18 -22.17 -21.51
C ASP A 254 -25.02 -22.67 -22.39
N GLY A 255 -23.85 -22.83 -21.80
CA GLY A 255 -22.62 -23.14 -22.54
C GLY A 255 -21.44 -23.37 -21.62
N LEU A 256 -20.25 -23.55 -22.20
CA LEU A 256 -19.06 -23.91 -21.42
C LEU A 256 -18.78 -22.89 -20.29
N PRO A 257 -18.88 -23.30 -19.00
CA PRO A 257 -18.90 -22.41 -17.84
C PRO A 257 -17.72 -21.43 -17.78
N GLY A 258 -16.50 -21.89 -18.12
CA GLY A 258 -15.28 -21.08 -18.08
C GLY A 258 -15.25 -19.96 -19.12
N SER A 259 -15.75 -20.23 -20.34
CA SER A 259 -15.77 -19.25 -21.43
C SER A 259 -16.82 -18.15 -21.19
N LEU A 260 -17.97 -18.53 -20.61
CA LEU A 260 -19.05 -17.61 -20.28
C LEU A 260 -18.69 -16.73 -19.09
N THR A 261 -18.09 -17.30 -18.04
CA THR A 261 -17.63 -16.50 -16.89
C THR A 261 -16.60 -15.46 -17.30
N LYS A 262 -15.67 -15.79 -18.21
CA LYS A 262 -14.70 -14.82 -18.74
C LYS A 262 -15.40 -13.70 -19.52
N ARG A 263 -16.37 -14.04 -20.39
CA ARG A 263 -17.18 -13.05 -21.12
C ARG A 263 -17.95 -12.11 -20.19
N VAL A 264 -18.57 -12.65 -19.14
CA VAL A 264 -19.27 -11.85 -18.12
C VAL A 264 -18.29 -10.96 -17.38
N ASN A 265 -17.10 -11.45 -17.02
CA ASN A 265 -16.06 -10.65 -16.37
C ASN A 265 -15.60 -9.49 -17.26
N ASP A 266 -15.38 -9.74 -18.54
CA ASP A 266 -15.02 -8.70 -19.52
C ASP A 266 -16.14 -7.66 -19.67
N ALA A 267 -17.40 -8.09 -19.63
CA ALA A 267 -18.56 -7.21 -19.67
C ALA A 267 -18.68 -6.33 -18.41
N LEU A 268 -18.49 -6.92 -17.23
CA LEU A 268 -18.43 -6.18 -15.95
C LEU A 268 -17.31 -5.14 -15.94
N ASN A 269 -16.11 -5.51 -16.40
CA ASN A 269 -14.98 -4.57 -16.50
C ASN A 269 -15.28 -3.43 -17.48
N CYS A 270 -15.98 -3.71 -18.59
CA CYS A 270 -16.40 -2.66 -19.51
C CYS A 270 -17.43 -1.74 -18.87
N ALA A 271 -18.44 -2.28 -18.17
CA ALA A 271 -19.43 -1.50 -17.44
C ALA A 271 -18.75 -0.60 -16.39
N ASP A 272 -17.80 -1.14 -15.62
CA ASP A 272 -17.07 -0.38 -14.60
C ASP A 272 -16.24 0.74 -15.20
N ARG A 273 -15.58 0.48 -16.33
CA ARG A 273 -14.85 1.52 -17.06
C ARG A 273 -15.77 2.63 -17.56
N LEU A 274 -16.92 2.26 -18.15
CA LEU A 274 -17.91 3.25 -18.62
C LEU A 274 -18.45 4.10 -17.47
N THR A 275 -18.72 3.49 -16.32
CA THR A 275 -19.13 4.20 -15.10
C THR A 275 -18.01 5.11 -14.57
N ALA A 276 -16.77 4.62 -14.50
CA ALA A 276 -15.64 5.37 -13.94
C ALA A 276 -15.21 6.55 -14.82
N GLU A 277 -15.31 6.41 -16.14
CA GLU A 277 -14.99 7.48 -17.08
C GLU A 277 -16.10 8.55 -17.17
N GLY A 278 -17.27 8.32 -16.54
CA GLY A 278 -18.45 9.16 -16.75
C GLY A 278 -18.95 9.15 -18.20
N LYS A 279 -18.45 8.20 -19.01
CA LYS A 279 -18.73 8.03 -20.45
C LYS A 279 -19.79 6.99 -20.71
N TRP A 280 -20.48 6.53 -19.67
CA TRP A 280 -21.81 5.99 -19.87
C TRP A 280 -22.66 7.11 -20.46
N PRO A 281 -23.14 7.02 -21.70
CA PRO A 281 -23.42 8.22 -22.48
C PRO A 281 -24.58 9.00 -21.85
N PHE A 282 -24.27 10.20 -21.36
CA PHE A 282 -25.19 11.28 -20.93
C PHE A 282 -25.73 11.25 -19.48
N PHE A 283 -25.36 12.34 -18.78
CA PHE A 283 -25.79 12.86 -17.48
C PHE A 283 -25.34 12.14 -16.18
N ASP A 284 -24.39 12.79 -15.48
CA ASP A 284 -24.50 13.02 -14.04
C ASP A 284 -25.64 14.05 -13.84
N PRO A 285 -26.76 13.75 -13.14
CA PRO A 285 -27.48 14.83 -12.48
C PRO A 285 -26.47 15.49 -11.53
N LYS A 286 -26.33 16.83 -11.61
CA LYS A 286 -25.44 17.61 -10.75
C LYS A 286 -25.47 17.04 -9.33
N PRO A 287 -24.31 16.85 -8.67
CA PRO A 287 -24.28 16.31 -7.32
C PRO A 287 -25.00 17.30 -6.41
N ASP A 288 -26.25 17.02 -6.10
CA ASP A 288 -26.92 17.64 -4.97
C ASP A 288 -26.14 17.18 -3.73
N PRO A 289 -25.77 18.08 -2.81
CA PRO A 289 -25.04 17.69 -1.61
C PRO A 289 -25.93 16.76 -0.79
N LEU A 290 -25.64 15.45 -0.88
CA LEU A 290 -26.34 14.40 -0.15
C LEU A 290 -26.50 14.81 1.33
N PRO A 291 -27.71 14.74 1.91
CA PRO A 291 -27.89 14.88 3.34
C PRO A 291 -27.07 13.80 4.06
N ARG A 292 -26.47 14.17 5.19
CA ARG A 292 -25.51 13.36 5.95
C ARG A 292 -26.08 11.98 6.27
N GLY A 293 -25.55 10.94 5.63
CA GLY A 293 -25.90 9.53 5.92
C GLY A 293 -25.33 8.51 4.94
N LEU A 294 -25.08 8.90 3.69
CA LEU A 294 -24.43 8.07 2.66
C LEU A 294 -22.98 8.48 2.44
N THR A 295 -22.12 8.37 3.47
CA THR A 295 -20.69 8.64 3.30
C THR A 295 -19.97 7.45 2.65
N GLY A 296 -19.74 7.55 1.35
CA GLY A 296 -18.88 6.68 0.54
C GLY A 296 -19.17 6.85 -0.96
N LYS A 297 -18.20 6.58 -1.85
CA LYS A 297 -18.49 6.31 -3.26
C LYS A 297 -19.41 5.09 -3.29
N THR A 298 -20.72 5.30 -3.35
CA THR A 298 -21.69 4.20 -3.19
C THR A 298 -21.62 3.23 -4.34
N GLY A 299 -21.04 3.58 -5.49
CA GLY A 299 -21.08 2.77 -6.71
C GLY A 299 -22.52 2.57 -7.23
N LEU A 300 -23.51 3.14 -6.54
CA LEU A 300 -24.93 3.03 -6.82
C LEU A 300 -25.31 4.13 -7.81
N HIS A 301 -26.18 3.76 -8.75
CA HIS A 301 -26.61 4.66 -9.81
C HIS A 301 -27.56 5.77 -9.30
N PRO A 302 -27.42 7.04 -9.74
CA PRO A 302 -28.26 8.18 -9.33
C PRO A 302 -29.77 7.96 -9.28
N SER A 303 -30.38 7.24 -10.24
CA SER A 303 -31.84 6.96 -10.20
C SER A 303 -32.25 6.10 -9.00
N VAL A 304 -31.39 5.16 -8.61
CA VAL A 304 -31.56 4.33 -7.42
C VAL A 304 -31.28 5.16 -6.17
N VAL A 305 -30.30 6.06 -6.21
CA VAL A 305 -30.00 6.99 -5.12
C VAL A 305 -31.17 7.95 -4.85
N HIS A 306 -31.75 8.57 -5.88
CA HIS A 306 -32.94 9.43 -5.74
C HIS A 306 -34.13 8.67 -5.13
N THR A 307 -34.36 7.43 -5.57
CA THR A 307 -35.42 6.58 -5.01
C THR A 307 -35.22 6.27 -3.52
N LEU A 308 -33.98 6.22 -3.04
CA LEU A 308 -33.65 5.98 -1.63
C LEU A 308 -33.74 7.25 -0.76
N LEU A 309 -33.55 8.43 -1.37
CA LEU A 309 -33.60 9.71 -0.67
C LEU A 309 -35.02 10.17 -0.37
N GLU A 310 -36.02 9.73 -1.15
CA GLU A 310 -37.44 10.01 -0.87
C GLU A 310 -37.97 9.27 0.38
N ASP A 311 -37.22 8.30 0.91
CA ASP A 311 -37.57 7.50 2.10
C ASP A 311 -36.76 7.90 3.37
N SER A 312 -35.94 8.96 3.32
CA SER A 312 -35.14 9.46 4.47
C SER A 312 -35.71 10.75 5.05
#